data_AF-A0A3C2CP83-F1
#
_entry.id   AF-A0A3C2CP83-F1
#
_cell.length_a   1.000
_cell.length_b   1.000
_cell.length_c   1.000
_cell.angle_alpha   90.00
_cell.angle_beta   90.00
_cell.angle_gamma   90.00
#
_symmetry.space_group_name_H-M   'P 1'
#
loop_
_entity.id
_entity.type
_entity.pdbx_description
1 polymer ?
#
loop_
_entity_poly.entity_id
_entity_poly.type
_entity_poly.pdbx_seq_one_letter_code
_entity_poly.pdbx_strand_id
1 'polypeptide(L)'
;MRLVFARCTVDYEGRLTAHLPEATRLIMVKSDGCVAIHADGGAYKPLNWMNAPNKLVEEDDIWRVSNPKGEMLIITLHEIFSDLSHEMGIDPGLQKDGVEAHLQELLADDPSFLLEGLELIKREYPTDLGPVDLLCRTSKGETIAVEIKRRGEIDGVEQLTRYLDYLNRDPLIKPVRGVFAAQEIRPQAKVLAEDRGIQCVVIDYDEIRGIESNRLRLF
;
A
#
# COMPACT_ATOMS: atom_id res chain seq x y z
N MET A 1 -12.38 19.82 -8.02
CA MET A 1 -12.80 19.28 -6.72
C MET A 1 -14.02 20.07 -6.26
N ARG A 2 -15.10 19.41 -5.86
CA ARG A 2 -16.29 20.03 -5.25
C ARG A 2 -16.50 19.43 -3.86
N LEU A 3 -16.75 20.28 -2.88
CA LEU A 3 -16.97 19.93 -1.48
C LEU A 3 -18.33 20.47 -1.07
N VAL A 4 -19.23 19.59 -0.64
CA VAL A 4 -20.57 19.96 -0.19
C VAL A 4 -20.77 19.52 1.25
N PHE A 5 -21.03 20.48 2.13
CA PHE A 5 -21.45 20.22 3.50
C PHE A 5 -22.97 20.24 3.53
N ALA A 6 -23.58 19.11 3.82
CA ALA A 6 -25.04 18.98 3.77
C ALA A 6 -25.56 18.02 4.85
N ARG A 7 -26.78 18.28 5.34
CA ARG A 7 -27.58 17.27 6.01
C ARG A 7 -28.15 16.35 4.95
N CYS A 8 -27.82 15.07 5.01
CA CYS A 8 -28.19 14.12 3.98
C CYS A 8 -28.40 12.71 4.52
N THR A 9 -29.06 11.88 3.72
CA THR A 9 -29.09 10.40 3.86
C THR A 9 -28.35 9.80 2.67
N VAL A 10 -27.69 8.67 2.84
CA VAL A 10 -26.99 8.00 1.73
C VAL A 10 -27.31 6.52 1.69
N ASP A 11 -27.69 6.05 0.51
CA ASP A 11 -27.95 4.65 0.21
C ASP A 11 -26.98 4.17 -0.86
N TYR A 12 -26.40 3.00 -0.66
CA TYR A 12 -25.56 2.33 -1.64
C TYR A 12 -26.17 0.98 -2.00
N GLU A 13 -26.29 0.76 -3.30
CA GLU A 13 -26.76 -0.47 -3.91
C GLU A 13 -25.68 -1.02 -4.85
N GLY A 14 -25.15 -2.18 -4.54
CA GLY A 14 -24.14 -2.82 -5.37
C GLY A 14 -23.92 -4.26 -4.94
N ARG A 15 -22.65 -4.62 -4.72
CA ARG A 15 -22.28 -5.96 -4.20
C ARG A 15 -22.82 -6.22 -2.79
N LEU A 16 -23.07 -5.16 -2.06
CA LEU A 16 -23.72 -5.12 -0.76
C LEU A 16 -24.67 -3.93 -0.73
N THR A 17 -25.57 -3.91 0.24
CA THR A 17 -26.40 -2.76 0.54
C THR A 17 -25.83 -2.04 1.76
N ALA A 18 -25.71 -0.71 1.69
CA ALA A 18 -25.33 0.10 2.84
C ALA A 18 -26.23 1.33 2.96
N HIS A 19 -26.56 1.70 4.19
CA HIS A 19 -27.39 2.86 4.50
C HIS A 19 -26.68 3.72 5.55
N LEU A 20 -26.58 5.02 5.26
CA LEU A 20 -26.14 6.04 6.20
C LEU A 20 -27.36 6.90 6.57
N PRO A 21 -27.84 6.86 7.83
CA PRO A 21 -29.03 7.60 8.26
C PRO A 21 -28.82 9.11 8.17
N GLU A 22 -29.87 9.91 8.32
CA GLU A 22 -29.74 11.37 8.23
C GLU A 22 -28.67 11.93 9.19
N ALA A 23 -27.70 12.66 8.65
CA ALA A 23 -26.70 13.40 9.41
C ALA A 23 -26.05 14.49 8.57
N THR A 24 -25.37 15.44 9.21
CA THR A 24 -24.48 16.38 8.53
C THR A 24 -23.22 15.66 8.07
N ARG A 25 -22.90 15.77 6.78
CA ARG A 25 -21.76 15.10 6.14
C ARG A 25 -21.02 16.04 5.21
N LEU A 26 -19.77 15.69 4.95
CA LEU A 26 -19.00 16.23 3.83
C LEU A 26 -19.10 15.26 2.65
N ILE A 27 -19.63 15.75 1.54
CA ILE A 27 -19.65 15.07 0.25
C ILE A 27 -18.51 15.65 -0.59
N MET A 28 -17.58 14.79 -0.98
CA MET A 28 -16.44 15.14 -1.83
C MET A 28 -16.67 14.58 -3.23
N VAL A 29 -16.62 15.43 -4.25
CA VAL A 29 -16.72 15.05 -5.66
C VAL A 29 -15.45 15.49 -6.39
N LYS A 30 -14.69 14.52 -6.87
CA LYS A 30 -13.46 14.75 -7.63
C LYS A 30 -13.76 14.90 -9.13
N SER A 31 -12.83 15.52 -9.86
CA SER A 31 -12.96 15.74 -11.30
C SER A 31 -12.88 14.45 -12.13
N ASP A 32 -12.29 13.38 -11.58
CA ASP A 32 -12.27 12.04 -12.20
C ASP A 32 -13.61 11.28 -12.01
N GLY A 33 -14.56 11.85 -11.27
CA GLY A 33 -15.85 11.24 -10.95
C GLY A 33 -15.85 10.44 -9.65
N CYS A 34 -14.76 10.37 -8.89
CA CYS A 34 -14.77 9.77 -7.55
C CYS A 34 -15.68 10.58 -6.61
N VAL A 35 -16.54 9.89 -5.86
CA VAL A 35 -17.43 10.48 -4.84
C VAL A 35 -17.20 9.81 -3.50
N ALA A 36 -17.03 10.60 -2.44
CA ALA A 36 -16.76 10.10 -1.09
C ALA A 36 -17.57 10.87 -0.02
N ILE A 37 -18.04 10.13 0.98
CA ILE A 37 -18.92 10.62 2.04
C ILE A 37 -18.18 10.53 3.38
N HIS A 38 -18.00 11.67 4.05
CA HIS A 38 -17.28 11.78 5.31
C HIS A 38 -18.17 12.28 6.45
N ALA A 39 -17.82 11.87 7.67
CA ALA A 39 -18.30 12.44 8.91
C ALA A 39 -17.09 12.95 9.73
N ASP A 40 -17.37 13.78 10.74
CA ASP A 40 -16.32 14.35 11.61
C ASP A 40 -15.64 13.31 12.52
N GLY A 41 -16.34 12.21 12.82
CA GLY A 41 -15.82 11.11 13.65
C GLY A 41 -15.89 9.75 12.97
N GLY A 42 -15.18 8.76 13.55
CA GLY A 42 -15.41 7.33 13.29
C GLY A 42 -14.43 6.64 12.33
N ALA A 43 -13.75 7.34 11.43
CA ALA A 43 -12.69 6.74 10.59
C ALA A 43 -11.82 7.80 9.91
N TYR A 44 -10.52 7.51 9.71
CA TYR A 44 -9.67 8.31 8.82
C TYR A 44 -10.05 8.16 7.33
N LYS A 45 -10.92 7.20 7.01
CA LYS A 45 -11.44 6.90 5.67
C LYS A 45 -12.88 7.44 5.52
N PRO A 46 -13.36 7.64 4.28
CA PRO A 46 -14.78 7.92 4.05
C PRO A 46 -15.66 6.78 4.60
N LEU A 47 -16.87 7.12 5.05
CA LEU A 47 -17.88 6.15 5.48
C LEU A 47 -18.45 5.34 4.31
N ASN A 48 -18.55 5.98 3.14
CA ASN A 48 -18.96 5.36 1.88
C ASN A 48 -18.29 6.10 0.72
N TRP A 49 -17.91 5.39 -0.34
CA TRP A 49 -17.30 5.99 -1.53
C TRP A 49 -17.49 5.13 -2.77
N MET A 50 -17.48 5.78 -3.94
CA MET A 50 -17.39 5.14 -5.25
C MET A 50 -16.16 5.66 -5.99
N ASN A 51 -15.27 4.75 -6.37
CA ASN A 51 -14.10 5.08 -7.18
C ASN A 51 -14.49 5.37 -8.63
N ALA A 52 -13.76 6.26 -9.28
CA ALA A 52 -13.90 6.53 -10.70
C ALA A 52 -13.70 5.24 -11.56
N PRO A 53 -14.30 5.17 -12.76
CA PRO A 53 -15.17 6.19 -13.37
C PRO A 53 -16.61 6.09 -12.85
N ASN A 54 -17.21 7.22 -12.50
CA ASN A 54 -18.63 7.30 -12.20
C ASN A 54 -19.31 8.39 -13.03
N LYS A 55 -20.62 8.21 -13.25
CA LYS A 55 -21.53 9.25 -13.73
C LYS A 55 -22.32 9.78 -12.54
N LEU A 56 -22.18 11.06 -12.25
CA LEU A 56 -23.01 11.79 -11.30
C LEU A 56 -24.18 12.46 -12.05
N VAL A 57 -25.39 12.25 -11.58
CA VAL A 57 -26.62 12.92 -12.03
C VAL A 57 -27.22 13.63 -10.82
N GLU A 58 -27.46 14.93 -10.93
CA GLU A 58 -28.03 15.77 -9.88
C GLU A 58 -29.47 16.12 -10.28
N GLU A 59 -30.44 15.69 -9.47
CA GLU A 59 -31.88 15.94 -9.66
C GLU A 59 -32.45 16.54 -8.38
N ASP A 60 -32.73 17.85 -8.38
CA ASP A 60 -33.26 18.58 -7.21
C ASP A 60 -32.49 18.28 -5.90
N ASP A 61 -33.09 17.48 -5.02
CA ASP A 61 -32.57 17.06 -3.73
C ASP A 61 -31.90 15.67 -3.74
N ILE A 62 -31.86 14.98 -4.88
CA ILE A 62 -31.30 13.64 -5.01
C ILE A 62 -30.13 13.61 -5.99
N TRP A 63 -28.98 13.18 -5.51
CA TRP A 63 -27.82 12.90 -6.34
C TRP A 63 -27.66 11.40 -6.54
N ARG A 64 -27.45 10.98 -7.79
CA ARG A 64 -27.21 9.59 -8.16
C ARG A 64 -25.84 9.43 -8.79
N VAL A 65 -24.99 8.64 -8.16
CA VAL A 65 -23.68 8.25 -8.68
C VAL A 65 -23.77 6.81 -9.15
N SER A 66 -23.41 6.55 -10.40
CA SER A 66 -23.43 5.19 -10.98
C SER A 66 -22.11 4.85 -11.63
N ASN A 67 -21.70 3.58 -11.55
CA ASN A 67 -20.51 3.07 -12.22
C ASN A 67 -20.85 2.05 -13.33
N PRO A 68 -19.90 1.71 -14.23
CA PRO A 68 -20.14 0.72 -15.30
C PRO A 68 -20.45 -0.70 -14.81
N LYS A 69 -20.25 -1.00 -13.52
CA LYS A 69 -20.57 -2.30 -12.91
C LYS A 69 -22.01 -2.37 -12.41
N GLY A 70 -22.79 -1.30 -12.58
CA GLY A 70 -24.20 -1.23 -12.15
C GLY A 70 -24.39 -0.92 -10.67
N GLU A 71 -23.34 -0.50 -9.96
CA GLU A 71 -23.46 -0.05 -8.57
C GLU A 71 -23.96 1.40 -8.54
N MET A 72 -24.74 1.75 -7.52
CA MET A 72 -25.36 3.06 -7.34
C MET A 72 -25.15 3.59 -5.92
N LEU A 73 -24.79 4.86 -5.81
CA LEU A 73 -24.82 5.63 -4.56
C LEU A 73 -25.83 6.75 -4.72
N ILE A 74 -26.86 6.74 -3.88
CA ILE A 74 -27.95 7.70 -3.86
C ILE A 74 -27.75 8.59 -2.63
N ILE A 75 -27.64 9.89 -2.84
CA ILE A 75 -27.46 10.88 -1.77
C ILE A 75 -28.69 11.78 -1.79
N THR A 76 -29.49 11.73 -0.73
CA THR A 76 -30.65 12.60 -0.56
C THR A 76 -30.25 13.78 0.32
N LEU A 77 -30.25 14.98 -0.24
CA LEU A 77 -29.86 16.24 0.37
C LEU A 77 -31.08 16.91 1.03
N HIS A 78 -31.07 17.00 2.36
CA HIS A 78 -32.14 17.66 3.12
C HIS A 78 -31.87 19.16 3.30
N GLU A 79 -30.60 19.52 3.50
CA GLU A 79 -30.16 20.90 3.69
C GLU A 79 -28.70 21.05 3.25
N ILE A 80 -28.39 22.02 2.39
CA ILE A 80 -27.03 22.33 1.98
C ILE A 80 -26.54 23.53 2.80
N PHE A 81 -25.48 23.33 3.59
CA PHE A 81 -24.84 24.39 4.38
C PHE A 81 -23.79 25.14 3.57
N SER A 82 -23.05 24.43 2.70
CA SER A 82 -22.00 25.00 1.86
C SER A 82 -21.74 24.12 0.65
N ASP A 83 -21.48 24.75 -0.49
CA ASP A 83 -21.09 24.12 -1.74
C ASP A 83 -19.94 24.91 -2.36
N LEU A 84 -18.75 24.32 -2.36
CA LEU A 84 -17.52 24.95 -2.82
C LEU A 84 -16.90 24.13 -3.94
N SER A 85 -16.57 24.79 -5.06
CA SER A 85 -15.81 24.19 -6.15
C SER A 85 -14.47 24.87 -6.35
N HIS A 86 -13.43 24.06 -6.56
CA HIS A 86 -12.06 24.53 -6.82
C HIS A 86 -11.35 23.64 -7.85
N GLU A 87 -10.67 24.26 -8.80
CA GLU A 87 -9.80 23.57 -9.75
C GLU A 87 -8.42 23.37 -9.12
N MET A 88 -7.97 22.11 -9.04
CA MET A 88 -6.68 21.79 -8.41
C MET A 88 -5.51 21.77 -9.40
N GLY A 89 -5.78 22.00 -10.70
CA GLY A 89 -4.78 21.90 -11.75
C GLY A 89 -4.34 20.46 -12.02
N ILE A 90 -3.15 20.33 -12.60
CA ILE A 90 -2.52 19.03 -12.90
C ILE A 90 -1.83 18.55 -11.62
N ASP A 91 -2.24 17.38 -11.12
CA ASP A 91 -1.56 16.70 -10.03
C ASP A 91 -0.25 16.08 -10.56
N PRO A 92 0.94 16.45 -10.04
CA PRO A 92 2.19 15.78 -10.38
C PRO A 92 2.24 14.33 -9.84
N GLY A 93 1.28 13.95 -9.00
CA GLY A 93 1.18 12.64 -8.39
C GLY A 93 1.94 12.56 -7.08
N LEU A 94 1.56 11.58 -6.25
CA LEU A 94 2.24 11.28 -5.00
C LEU A 94 3.67 10.80 -5.30
N GLN A 95 4.66 11.60 -4.93
CA GLN A 95 6.05 11.15 -4.88
C GLN A 95 6.22 10.28 -3.63
N LYS A 96 6.17 8.97 -3.82
CA LYS A 96 6.60 8.02 -2.78
C LYS A 96 8.12 8.08 -2.73
N ASP A 97 8.67 8.44 -1.58
CA ASP A 97 10.12 8.44 -1.31
C ASP A 97 10.72 7.12 -1.85
N GLY A 98 11.54 7.21 -2.90
CA GLY A 98 12.20 6.06 -3.53
C GLY A 98 13.22 5.36 -2.64
N VAL A 99 13.19 5.59 -1.33
CA VAL A 99 14.10 5.00 -0.34
C VAL A 99 13.97 3.48 -0.31
N GLU A 100 12.77 2.91 -0.49
CA GLU A 100 12.61 1.44 -0.55
C GLU A 100 13.19 0.85 -1.84
N ALA A 101 12.90 1.46 -2.98
CA ALA A 101 13.49 1.06 -4.26
C ALA A 101 15.03 1.20 -4.23
N HIS A 102 15.53 2.29 -3.64
CA HIS A 102 16.96 2.53 -3.50
C HIS A 102 17.61 1.56 -2.49
N LEU A 103 16.94 1.25 -1.37
CA LEU A 103 17.39 0.20 -0.45
C LEU A 103 17.47 -1.15 -1.17
N GLN A 104 16.48 -1.48 -1.99
CA GLN A 104 16.50 -2.70 -2.79
C GLN A 104 17.66 -2.72 -3.78
N GLU A 105 17.96 -1.60 -4.45
CA GLU A 105 19.12 -1.46 -5.33
C GLU A 105 20.43 -1.69 -4.58
N LEU A 106 20.63 -0.98 -3.48
CA LEU A 106 21.84 -1.08 -2.66
C LEU A 106 22.05 -2.48 -2.08
N LEU A 107 20.99 -3.10 -1.55
CA LEU A 107 21.04 -4.44 -0.96
C LEU A 107 21.11 -5.55 -2.02
N ALA A 108 20.72 -5.28 -3.25
CA ALA A 108 20.96 -6.19 -4.37
C ALA A 108 22.41 -6.15 -4.86
N ASP A 109 23.00 -4.95 -4.88
CA ASP A 109 24.40 -4.74 -5.27
C ASP A 109 25.36 -5.35 -4.24
N ASP A 110 25.00 -5.33 -2.96
CA ASP A 110 25.75 -6.00 -1.90
C ASP A 110 24.80 -6.66 -0.86
N PRO A 111 24.37 -7.91 -1.09
CA PRO A 111 23.49 -8.61 -0.16
C PRO A 111 24.15 -8.99 1.17
N SER A 112 25.46 -8.76 1.33
CA SER A 112 26.17 -9.05 2.59
C SER A 112 25.69 -8.18 3.76
N PHE A 113 25.10 -7.02 3.47
CA PHE A 113 24.43 -6.18 4.48
C PHE A 113 23.20 -6.84 5.10
N LEU A 114 22.63 -7.88 4.46
CA LEU A 114 21.52 -8.65 5.00
C LEU A 114 22.03 -9.79 5.87
N LEU A 115 22.89 -10.63 5.29
CA LEU A 115 23.54 -11.76 5.95
C LEU A 115 24.90 -12.00 5.29
N GLU A 116 25.90 -12.37 6.07
CA GLU A 116 27.23 -12.68 5.54
C GLU A 116 27.20 -13.82 4.52
N GLY A 117 27.86 -13.62 3.37
CA GLY A 117 27.98 -14.63 2.32
C GLY A 117 26.69 -14.89 1.54
N LEU A 118 25.76 -13.93 1.54
CA LEU A 118 24.55 -13.97 0.73
C LEU A 118 24.85 -13.48 -0.69
N GLU A 119 24.43 -14.23 -1.70
CA GLU A 119 24.56 -13.89 -3.11
C GLU A 119 23.19 -13.66 -3.74
N LEU A 120 23.05 -12.60 -4.53
CA LEU A 120 21.81 -12.29 -5.23
C LEU A 120 21.54 -13.34 -6.33
N ILE A 121 20.35 -13.96 -6.30
CA ILE A 121 19.85 -14.70 -7.45
C ILE A 121 19.13 -13.74 -8.39
N LYS A 122 18.19 -12.95 -7.85
CA LYS A 122 17.36 -12.03 -8.65
C LYS A 122 16.66 -10.99 -7.78
N ARG A 123 16.60 -9.75 -8.28
CA ARG A 123 15.71 -8.69 -7.78
C ARG A 123 14.31 -8.87 -8.36
N GLU A 124 13.31 -8.48 -7.56
CA GLU A 124 11.89 -8.56 -7.93
C GLU A 124 11.56 -9.95 -8.52
N TYR A 125 11.91 -11.00 -7.77
CA TYR A 125 11.71 -12.36 -8.22
C TYR A 125 10.21 -12.62 -8.44
N PRO A 126 9.79 -12.92 -9.68
CA PRO A 126 8.37 -12.95 -10.01
C PRO A 126 7.69 -14.15 -9.35
N THR A 127 6.52 -13.91 -8.77
CA THR A 127 5.60 -14.96 -8.29
C THR A 127 4.16 -14.62 -8.69
N ASP A 128 3.25 -15.59 -8.61
CA ASP A 128 1.83 -15.36 -8.86
C ASP A 128 1.17 -14.39 -7.84
N LEU A 129 1.80 -14.18 -6.69
CA LEU A 129 1.31 -13.30 -5.63
C LEU A 129 1.85 -11.86 -5.76
N GLY A 130 2.81 -11.63 -6.65
CA GLY A 130 3.62 -10.42 -6.73
C GLY A 130 5.12 -10.71 -6.60
N PRO A 131 6.00 -9.76 -6.94
CA PRO A 131 7.43 -9.98 -6.85
C PRO A 131 7.90 -10.03 -5.39
N VAL A 132 8.83 -10.94 -5.10
CA VAL A 132 9.65 -10.89 -3.87
C VAL A 132 10.81 -9.92 -4.10
N ASP A 133 11.08 -9.03 -3.14
CA ASP A 133 12.05 -7.95 -3.35
C ASP A 133 13.42 -8.47 -3.76
N LEU A 134 13.99 -9.41 -3.00
CA LEU A 134 15.19 -10.15 -3.40
C LEU A 134 15.02 -11.64 -3.17
N LEU A 135 15.47 -12.44 -4.13
CA LEU A 135 15.76 -13.85 -3.91
C LEU A 135 17.27 -14.04 -3.94
N CYS A 136 17.80 -14.67 -2.91
CA CYS A 136 19.23 -14.83 -2.69
C CYS A 136 19.59 -16.28 -2.36
N ARG A 137 20.88 -16.56 -2.38
CA ARG A 137 21.46 -17.86 -2.06
C ARG A 137 22.54 -17.71 -1.00
N THR A 138 22.58 -18.61 -0.03
CA THR A 138 23.70 -18.68 0.92
C THR A 138 24.87 -19.44 0.32
N SER A 139 26.06 -19.30 0.91
CA SER A 139 27.24 -20.11 0.57
C SER A 139 27.03 -21.63 0.66
N LYS A 140 26.00 -22.09 1.40
CA LYS A 140 25.60 -23.50 1.52
C LYS A 140 24.59 -23.94 0.46
N GLY A 141 24.19 -23.05 -0.45
CA GLY A 141 23.21 -23.32 -1.50
C GLY A 141 21.75 -23.18 -1.08
N GLU A 142 21.47 -22.68 0.12
CA GLU A 142 20.09 -22.50 0.62
C GLU A 142 19.48 -21.22 0.05
N THR A 143 18.18 -21.24 -0.25
CA THR A 143 17.47 -20.09 -0.81
C THR A 143 16.92 -19.19 0.30
N ILE A 144 17.11 -17.88 0.17
CA ILE A 144 16.60 -16.86 1.08
C ILE A 144 15.70 -15.90 0.30
N ALA A 145 14.46 -15.74 0.72
CA ALA A 145 13.58 -14.68 0.27
C ALA A 145 13.69 -13.49 1.22
N VAL A 146 13.91 -12.31 0.66
CA VAL A 146 14.07 -11.06 1.42
C VAL A 146 12.93 -10.13 1.08
N GLU A 147 12.27 -9.60 2.11
CA GLU A 147 11.33 -8.49 1.99
C GLU A 147 11.96 -7.26 2.66
N ILE A 148 11.95 -6.13 1.95
CA ILE A 148 12.61 -4.88 2.33
C ILE A 148 11.54 -3.81 2.57
N LYS A 149 11.63 -3.14 3.72
CA LYS A 149 10.79 -1.99 4.05
C LYS A 149 11.63 -0.81 4.52
N ARG A 150 11.14 0.41 4.32
CA ARG A 150 11.70 1.56 5.04
C ARG A 150 11.36 1.46 6.52
N ARG A 151 10.10 1.14 6.83
CA ARG A 151 9.58 0.88 8.18
C ARG A 151 8.93 -0.49 8.22
N GLY A 152 9.48 -1.39 9.02
CA GLY A 152 9.01 -2.75 9.19
C GLY A 152 7.77 -2.80 10.09
N GLU A 153 6.62 -3.03 9.48
CA GLU A 153 5.32 -3.23 10.14
C GLU A 153 4.81 -4.67 9.94
N ILE A 154 3.66 -5.00 10.55
CA ILE A 154 3.07 -6.35 10.52
C ILE A 154 2.73 -6.80 9.09
N ASP A 155 2.31 -5.86 8.24
CA ASP A 155 1.93 -6.12 6.86
C ASP A 155 3.09 -6.68 6.03
N GLY A 156 4.32 -6.20 6.24
CA GLY A 156 5.53 -6.72 5.60
C GLY A 156 5.85 -8.16 6.01
N VAL A 157 5.64 -8.50 7.29
CA VAL A 157 5.84 -9.87 7.78
C VAL A 157 4.79 -10.83 7.22
N GLU A 158 3.52 -10.41 7.20
CA GLU A 158 2.42 -11.18 6.58
C GLU A 158 2.65 -11.37 5.07
N GLN A 159 3.16 -10.34 4.39
CA GLN A 159 3.54 -10.43 2.97
C GLN A 159 4.64 -11.48 2.76
N LEU A 160 5.74 -11.41 3.51
CA LEU A 160 6.83 -12.39 3.41
C LEU A 160 6.37 -13.81 3.76
N THR A 161 5.50 -13.96 4.76
CA THR A 161 4.91 -15.26 5.15
C THR A 161 4.18 -15.91 3.97
N ARG A 162 3.34 -15.15 3.25
CA ARG A 162 2.65 -15.65 2.05
C ARG A 162 3.63 -16.06 0.95
N TYR A 163 4.72 -15.30 0.76
CA TYR A 163 5.75 -15.66 -0.22
C TYR A 163 6.47 -16.94 0.15
N LEU A 164 6.84 -17.13 1.43
CA LEU A 164 7.49 -18.35 1.88
C LEU A 164 6.59 -19.58 1.71
N ASP A 165 5.30 -19.47 2.04
CA ASP A 165 4.32 -20.54 1.84
C ASP A 165 4.15 -20.93 0.37
N TYR A 166 4.28 -19.95 -0.54
CA TYR A 166 4.22 -20.18 -1.98
C TYR A 166 5.53 -20.77 -2.52
N LEU A 167 6.68 -20.14 -2.22
CA LEU A 167 7.99 -20.54 -2.75
C LEU A 167 8.44 -21.92 -2.25
N ASN A 168 8.09 -22.31 -1.03
CA ASN A 168 8.41 -23.64 -0.51
C ASN A 168 7.65 -24.79 -1.19
N ARG A 169 6.70 -24.49 -2.08
CA ARG A 169 6.03 -25.50 -2.93
C ARG A 169 6.90 -25.91 -4.11
N ASP A 170 7.84 -25.06 -4.53
CA ASP A 170 8.73 -25.33 -5.66
C ASP A 170 9.89 -26.26 -5.23
N PRO A 171 9.99 -27.48 -5.78
CA PRO A 171 11.04 -28.42 -5.41
C PRO A 171 12.45 -28.00 -5.86
N LEU A 172 12.59 -27.03 -6.77
CA LEU A 172 13.87 -26.57 -7.29
C LEU A 172 14.59 -25.60 -6.36
N ILE A 173 13.84 -24.85 -5.55
CA ILE A 173 14.38 -23.79 -4.69
C ILE A 173 14.17 -24.04 -3.21
N LYS A 174 13.29 -24.97 -2.82
CA LYS A 174 13.05 -25.30 -1.41
C LYS A 174 14.29 -25.99 -0.77
N PRO A 175 14.53 -25.81 0.53
CA PRO A 175 13.80 -24.94 1.45
C PRO A 175 14.12 -23.46 1.22
N VAL A 176 13.09 -22.61 1.28
CA VAL A 176 13.21 -21.15 1.24
C VAL A 176 12.97 -20.58 2.63
N ARG A 177 13.93 -19.83 3.15
CA ARG A 177 13.80 -19.12 4.44
C ARG A 177 13.61 -17.62 4.22
N GLY A 178 13.03 -16.94 5.22
CA GLY A 178 12.72 -15.51 5.13
C GLY A 178 13.69 -14.62 5.88
N VAL A 179 14.04 -13.49 5.27
CA VAL A 179 14.67 -12.34 5.94
C VAL A 179 13.76 -11.12 5.76
N PHE A 180 13.41 -10.47 6.85
CA PHE A 180 12.68 -9.21 6.86
C PHE A 180 13.62 -8.07 7.23
N ALA A 181 13.91 -7.20 6.26
CA ALA A 181 14.91 -6.14 6.38
C ALA A 181 14.25 -4.76 6.39
N ALA A 182 14.59 -3.92 7.38
CA ALA A 182 14.11 -2.53 7.40
C ALA A 182 15.02 -1.58 8.16
N GLN A 183 14.89 -0.26 7.95
CA GLN A 183 15.65 0.73 8.75
C GLN A 183 15.19 0.80 10.21
N GLU A 184 13.91 0.55 10.45
CA GLU A 184 13.31 0.41 11.77
C GLU A 184 12.27 -0.70 11.71
N ILE A 185 12.24 -1.62 12.69
CA ILE A 185 11.23 -2.67 12.78
C ILE A 185 10.41 -2.46 14.06
N ARG A 186 9.08 -2.37 13.92
CA ARG A 186 8.18 -2.23 15.08
C ARG A 186 8.24 -3.48 15.97
N PRO A 187 8.15 -3.34 17.30
CA PRO A 187 8.22 -4.49 18.22
C PRO A 187 7.21 -5.60 17.89
N GLN A 188 5.97 -5.25 17.52
CA GLN A 188 4.95 -6.25 17.18
C GLN A 188 5.28 -7.02 15.90
N ALA A 189 5.86 -6.34 14.90
CA ALA A 189 6.29 -6.98 13.66
C ALA A 189 7.46 -7.94 13.93
N LYS A 190 8.41 -7.54 14.79
CA LYS A 190 9.53 -8.39 15.20
C LYS A 190 9.05 -9.67 15.90
N VAL A 191 8.13 -9.55 16.85
CA VAL A 191 7.54 -10.70 17.57
C VAL A 191 6.84 -11.65 16.59
N LEU A 192 6.06 -11.12 15.63
CA LEU A 192 5.40 -11.94 14.63
C LEU A 192 6.42 -12.63 13.70
N ALA A 193 7.45 -11.93 13.26
CA ALA A 193 8.48 -12.51 12.40
C ALA A 193 9.21 -13.66 13.10
N GLU A 194 9.57 -13.49 14.37
CA GLU A 194 10.19 -14.53 15.19
C GLU A 194 9.28 -15.77 15.34
N ASP A 195 7.98 -15.57 15.62
CA ASP A 195 6.99 -16.65 15.68
C ASP A 195 6.88 -17.44 14.36
N ARG A 196 7.08 -16.76 13.23
CA ARG A 196 7.08 -17.37 11.88
C ARG A 196 8.44 -17.92 11.43
N GLY A 197 9.48 -17.85 12.28
CA GLY A 197 10.83 -18.26 11.91
C GLY A 197 11.49 -17.39 10.84
N ILE A 198 11.04 -16.13 10.71
CA ILE A 198 11.59 -15.12 9.81
C ILE A 198 12.67 -14.33 10.55
N GLN A 199 13.85 -14.25 9.96
CA GLN A 199 14.95 -13.48 10.54
C GLN A 199 14.76 -11.98 10.28
N CYS A 200 14.80 -11.16 11.33
CA CYS A 200 14.75 -9.70 11.20
C CYS A 200 16.15 -9.10 11.09
N VAL A 201 16.35 -8.16 10.17
CA VAL A 201 17.60 -7.41 10.00
C VAL A 201 17.29 -5.91 9.99
N VAL A 202 17.96 -5.15 10.86
CA VAL A 202 17.86 -3.69 10.85
C VAL A 202 18.99 -3.13 9.98
N ILE A 203 18.64 -2.26 9.05
CA ILE A 203 19.53 -1.74 8.02
C ILE A 203 19.90 -0.29 8.33
N ASP A 204 21.21 0.00 8.41
CA ASP A 204 21.70 1.38 8.45
C ASP A 204 21.81 1.93 7.01
N TYR A 205 20.85 2.75 6.62
CA TYR A 205 20.80 3.32 5.28
C TYR A 205 21.96 4.27 4.98
N ASP A 206 22.42 5.04 5.97
CA ASP A 206 23.49 6.02 5.77
C ASP A 206 24.84 5.32 5.62
N GLU A 207 25.05 4.20 6.32
CA GLU A 207 26.23 3.35 6.16
C GLU A 207 26.32 2.79 4.73
N ILE A 208 25.24 2.16 4.24
CA ILE A 208 25.22 1.52 2.92
C ILE A 208 25.41 2.55 1.80
N ARG A 209 24.70 3.69 1.89
CA ARG A 209 24.82 4.79 0.93
C ARG A 209 26.21 5.44 0.95
N GLY A 210 26.82 5.54 2.12
CA GLY A 210 28.18 6.08 2.28
C GLY A 210 29.25 5.24 1.56
N ILE A 211 29.08 3.92 1.57
CA ILE A 211 29.96 2.98 0.87
C ILE A 211 29.79 3.08 -0.65
N GLU A 212 28.56 3.13 -1.14
CA GLU A 212 28.25 3.32 -2.56
C GLU A 212 28.87 4.63 -3.10
N SER A 213 28.72 5.73 -2.34
CA SER A 213 29.28 7.04 -2.71
C SER A 213 30.81 7.03 -2.78
N ASN A 214 31.48 6.24 -1.94
CA ASN A 214 32.93 6.07 -2.00
C ASN A 214 33.36 5.20 -3.20
N ARG A 215 32.60 4.16 -3.55
CA ARG A 215 32.86 3.36 -4.77
C ARG A 215 32.72 4.21 -6.02
N LEU A 216 31.69 5.05 -6.12
CA LEU A 216 31.46 5.93 -7.28
C LEU A 216 32.54 7.02 -7.46
N ARG A 217 33.26 7.40 -6.40
CA ARG A 217 34.36 8.39 -6.47
C ARG A 217 35.72 7.80 -6.83
N LEU A 218 35.85 6.47 -6.81
CA LEU A 218 37.10 5.76 -7.10
C LEU A 218 37.26 5.39 -8.59
N PHE A 219 36.32 5.83 -9.45
CA PHE A 219 36.34 5.64 -10.91
C PHE A 219 36.47 6.97 -11.64
#